data_AF-A0A6C0DSA9-F1
#
_entry.id   AF-A0A6C0DSA9-F1
#
_cell.length_a   1.000
_cell.length_b   1.000
_cell.length_c   1.000
_cell.angle_alpha   90.00
_cell.angle_beta   90.00
_cell.angle_gamma   90.00
#
_symmetry.space_group_name_H-M   'P 1'
#
loop_
_entity.id
_entity.type
_entity.pdbx_description
1 polymer ?
#
loop_
_entity_poly.entity_id
_entity_poly.type
_entity_poly.pdbx_seq_one_letter_code
_entity_poly.pdbx_strand_id
1 'polypeptide(L)'
;MDVDYTISLKNKRIYDFYERNKGISFEAVNLIFLDLIEKINTDMTSAMQNTICGEILSSVKDLKGLVTSLNNSIMIKIQDINKEFVGNVKLIIENASTDNTKTYISELNKNTELFVSRINNEIPKNNNEINAKMKEILNTFQETILTDIKVFVNSNSQSETTLKDYISGLDSKIQDLQKPIYSFITANQEQITSNLTSLRESNLIAQSTQNKVIEDLGDFLNKYSTNSAYKGRVSENKLEKVLTKMYPAAEIVCSKALKESGDFMLKRQNKLTILIENKNYDANVNVEEIAKFYRDVNAQKCSGIFISQTSGIVGRSDYQIELNDGHVLVFLHNVDYSEYKIKNAIDIIDNLGTKWAEINNHNSIEGVKISKDFLSKINDEYKAFLNQKDLLIFNIKENQKKLISNIEDLDLPDLSKYLFSIYSSEQKQEFKCDVCGEAFPKKASLASHKKIHNKDKKEQHIQNIVLVTNT
;
A
#
# COMPACT_ATOMS: atom_id res chain seq x y z
N MET A 1 10.21 31.68 4.70
CA MET A 1 8.77 31.77 4.98
C MET A 1 8.35 30.38 5.41
N ASP A 2 8.20 30.16 6.71
CA ASP A 2 7.60 28.93 7.21
C ASP A 2 6.13 28.92 6.80
N VAL A 3 5.77 27.95 5.97
CA VAL A 3 4.40 27.76 5.53
C VAL A 3 3.72 26.94 6.61
N ASP A 4 2.83 27.56 7.39
CA ASP A 4 2.01 26.84 8.36
C ASP A 4 0.99 25.97 7.60
N TYR A 5 1.19 24.65 7.66
CA TYR A 5 0.25 23.68 7.10
C TYR A 5 -0.77 23.28 8.16
N THR A 6 -2.06 23.38 7.85
CA THR A 6 -3.13 22.95 8.75
C THR A 6 -4.02 21.92 8.06
N ILE A 7 -4.18 20.75 8.70
CA ILE A 7 -5.11 19.70 8.28
C ILE A 7 -6.28 19.67 9.27
N SER A 8 -7.51 19.68 8.76
CA SER A 8 -8.72 19.59 9.58
C SER A 8 -9.56 18.36 9.20
N LEU A 9 -10.08 17.67 10.21
CA LEU A 9 -10.91 16.48 10.07
C LEU A 9 -12.25 16.69 10.77
N LYS A 10 -13.34 16.28 10.13
CA LYS A 10 -14.72 16.39 10.67
C LYS A 10 -15.32 15.04 11.08
N ASN A 11 -14.52 13.96 11.05
CA ASN A 11 -15.01 12.63 11.36
C ASN A 11 -14.96 12.36 12.87
N LYS A 12 -16.14 12.17 13.47
CA LYS A 12 -16.29 11.93 14.91
C LYS A 12 -15.51 10.71 15.42
N ARG A 13 -15.49 9.61 14.66
CA ARG A 13 -14.80 8.38 15.07
C ARG A 13 -13.29 8.58 15.21
N ILE A 14 -12.70 9.38 14.31
CA ILE A 14 -11.27 9.70 14.34
C ILE A 14 -10.95 10.57 15.55
N TYR A 15 -11.77 11.60 15.80
CA TYR A 15 -11.65 12.44 16.98
C TYR A 15 -11.71 11.63 18.28
N ASP A 16 -12.75 10.81 18.44
CA ASP A 16 -12.96 9.96 19.62
C ASP A 16 -11.80 8.96 19.83
N PHE A 17 -11.10 8.55 18.77
CA PHE A 17 -9.94 7.66 18.86
C PHE A 17 -8.72 8.37 19.47
N TYR A 18 -8.35 9.55 18.96
CA TYR A 18 -7.21 10.30 19.46
C TYR A 18 -7.48 10.93 20.84
N GLU A 19 -8.72 11.31 21.12
CA GLU A 19 -9.13 11.79 22.44
C GLU A 19 -8.93 10.72 23.52
N ARG A 20 -9.28 9.46 23.21
CA ARG A 20 -9.09 8.32 24.11
C ARG A 20 -7.63 7.87 24.24
N ASN A 21 -6.78 8.17 23.26
CA ASN A 21 -5.40 7.72 23.21
C ASN A 21 -4.42 8.91 23.14
N LYS A 22 -4.38 9.73 24.19
CA LYS A 22 -3.56 10.97 24.24
C LYS A 22 -2.04 10.76 24.09
N GLY A 23 -1.55 9.54 24.31
CA GLY A 23 -0.14 9.19 24.08
C GLY A 23 0.22 8.96 22.61
N ILE A 24 -0.77 8.91 21.72
CA ILE A 24 -0.57 8.69 20.29
C ILE A 24 -0.63 10.04 19.57
N SER A 25 0.51 10.49 19.05
CA SER A 25 0.58 11.71 18.24
C SER A 25 -0.12 11.51 16.90
N PHE A 26 -1.09 12.38 16.60
CA PHE A 26 -1.81 12.41 15.33
C PHE A 26 -0.86 12.56 14.14
N GLU A 27 0.12 13.45 14.26
CA GLU A 27 1.08 13.72 13.21
C GLU A 27 2.00 12.51 12.99
N ALA A 28 2.50 11.91 14.07
CA ALA A 28 3.33 10.72 13.99
C ALA A 28 2.59 9.54 13.32
N VAL A 29 1.31 9.33 13.62
CA VAL A 29 0.51 8.27 12.98
C VAL A 29 0.32 8.53 11.50
N ASN A 30 -0.01 9.76 11.09
CA ASN A 30 -0.16 10.06 9.67
C ASN A 30 1.16 9.98 8.92
N LEU A 31 2.27 10.40 9.52
CA LEU A 31 3.61 10.21 8.92
C LEU A 31 3.93 8.72 8.77
N ILE A 32 3.61 7.88 9.75
CA ILE A 32 3.78 6.41 9.63
C ILE A 32 2.91 5.83 8.51
N PHE A 33 1.67 6.29 8.37
CA PHE A 33 0.78 5.83 7.29
C PHE A 33 1.23 6.34 5.92
N LEU A 34 1.73 7.57 5.82
CA LEU A 34 2.32 8.11 4.59
C LEU A 34 3.56 7.32 4.21
N ASP A 35 4.49 7.12 5.15
CA ASP A 35 5.64 6.25 4.99
C ASP A 35 5.23 4.85 4.53
N LEU A 36 4.17 4.28 5.11
CA LEU A 36 3.67 2.95 4.76
C LEU A 36 3.07 2.92 3.36
N ILE A 37 2.32 3.95 2.95
CA ILE A 37 1.75 4.09 1.60
C ILE A 37 2.85 4.32 0.55
N GLU A 38 3.83 5.16 0.86
CA GLU A 38 4.98 5.42 0.00
C GLU A 38 5.88 4.19 -0.12
N LYS A 39 6.13 3.46 0.98
CA LYS A 39 6.91 2.20 1.01
C LYS A 39 6.18 0.99 0.43
N ILE A 40 4.84 0.97 0.43
CA ILE A 40 4.05 0.00 -0.36
C ILE A 40 4.35 0.18 -1.85
N ASN A 41 4.63 1.41 -2.29
CA ASN A 41 4.96 1.72 -3.68
C ASN A 41 6.43 1.48 -4.03
N THR A 42 7.35 1.52 -3.05
CA THR A 42 8.79 1.33 -3.26
C THR A 42 9.39 0.42 -2.19
N ASP A 43 9.38 -0.87 -2.51
CA ASP A 43 10.26 -1.90 -1.95
C ASP A 43 10.31 -2.00 -0.41
N MET A 44 9.26 -2.62 0.14
CA MET A 44 8.98 -2.93 1.55
C MET A 44 10.20 -3.45 2.35
N THR A 45 11.15 -4.12 1.70
CA THR A 45 12.28 -4.81 2.33
C THR A 45 13.38 -3.85 2.80
N SER A 46 13.61 -2.76 2.05
CA SER A 46 14.79 -1.90 2.23
C SER A 46 14.66 -0.87 3.36
N ALA A 47 13.46 -0.33 3.57
CA ALA A 47 13.24 0.71 4.56
C ALA A 47 13.19 0.18 6.00
N MET A 48 12.71 -1.05 6.21
CA MET A 48 12.57 -1.61 7.55
C MET A 48 13.77 -2.46 8.00
N GLN A 49 14.58 -2.97 7.06
CA GLN A 49 15.89 -3.55 7.39
C GLN A 49 16.86 -2.54 7.99
N ASN A 50 16.74 -1.25 7.65
CA ASN A 50 17.84 -0.31 7.81
C ASN A 50 17.79 0.62 9.03
N THR A 51 16.66 0.82 9.71
CA THR A 51 16.62 1.86 10.75
C THR A 51 16.71 1.31 12.17
N ILE A 52 15.71 0.56 12.67
CA ILE A 52 15.67 0.25 14.10
C ILE A 52 16.46 -1.03 14.44
N CYS A 53 16.23 -2.12 13.71
CA CYS A 53 16.90 -3.40 14.00
C CYS A 53 18.38 -3.39 13.59
N GLY A 54 18.72 -2.70 12.50
CA GLY A 54 20.11 -2.52 12.06
C GLY A 54 20.94 -1.74 13.07
N GLU A 55 20.40 -0.64 13.60
CA GLU A 55 21.04 0.16 14.65
C GLU A 55 21.19 -0.61 15.97
N ILE A 56 20.18 -1.39 16.39
CA ILE A 56 20.29 -2.25 17.58
C ILE A 56 21.35 -3.33 17.36
N LEU A 57 21.39 -3.99 16.21
CA LEU A 57 22.40 -5.00 15.90
C LEU A 57 23.81 -4.41 15.89
N SER A 58 23.97 -3.20 15.33
CA SER A 58 25.23 -2.46 15.34
C SER A 58 25.64 -2.11 16.77
N SER A 59 24.73 -1.53 17.53
CA SER A 59 24.97 -1.15 18.93
C SER A 59 25.37 -2.36 19.79
N VAL A 60 24.72 -3.51 19.60
CA VAL A 60 25.09 -4.76 20.28
C VAL A 60 26.49 -5.24 19.89
N LYS A 61 26.88 -5.08 18.61
CA LYS A 61 28.22 -5.40 18.14
C LYS A 61 29.26 -4.46 18.75
N ASP A 62 28.97 -3.17 18.83
CA ASP A 62 29.86 -2.16 19.40
C ASP A 62 30.02 -2.36 20.91
N LEU A 63 28.93 -2.65 21.63
CA LEU A 63 28.97 -3.01 23.05
C LEU A 63 29.84 -4.24 23.31
N LYS A 64 29.75 -5.27 22.46
CA LYS A 64 30.62 -6.45 22.57
C LYS A 64 32.11 -6.09 22.41
N GLY A 65 32.42 -5.17 21.50
CA GLY A 65 33.77 -4.63 21.32
C GLY A 65 34.27 -3.86 22.54
N LEU A 66 33.44 -2.96 23.09
CA LEU A 66 33.77 -2.16 24.28
C LEU A 66 34.01 -3.03 25.51
N VAL A 67 33.19 -4.07 25.73
CA VAL A 67 33.35 -5.01 26.86
C VAL A 67 34.70 -5.73 26.78
N THR A 68 35.10 -6.15 25.58
CA THR A 68 36.39 -6.82 25.36
C THR A 68 37.57 -5.86 25.62
N SER A 69 37.44 -4.61 25.17
CA SER A 69 38.46 -3.57 25.39
C SER A 69 38.62 -3.22 26.87
N LEU A 70 37.50 -3.07 27.59
CA LEU A 70 37.49 -2.78 29.02
C LEU A 70 38.20 -3.88 29.82
N ASN A 71 37.93 -5.14 29.53
CA ASN A 71 38.56 -6.27 30.20
C ASN A 71 40.08 -6.30 30.00
N ASN A 72 40.54 -6.07 28.77
CA ASN A 72 41.97 -5.97 28.48
C ASN A 72 42.62 -4.79 29.22
N SER A 73 41.91 -3.66 29.35
CA SER A 73 42.41 -2.50 30.11
C SER A 73 42.56 -2.81 31.60
N ILE A 74 41.58 -3.48 32.21
CA ILE A 74 41.63 -3.89 33.63
C ILE A 74 42.79 -4.86 33.87
N MET A 75 42.96 -5.85 32.98
CA MET A 75 44.06 -6.80 33.01
C MET A 75 45.43 -6.10 33.05
N ILE A 76 45.65 -5.11 32.18
CA ILE A 76 46.89 -4.32 32.13
C ILE A 76 47.10 -3.53 33.42
N LYS A 77 46.05 -2.83 33.90
CA LYS A 77 46.14 -2.04 35.14
C LYS A 77 46.50 -2.89 36.36
N ILE A 78 45.96 -4.11 36.45
CA ILE A 78 46.30 -5.04 37.54
C ILE A 78 47.77 -5.45 37.46
N GLN A 79 48.31 -5.67 36.26
CA GLN A 79 49.74 -5.95 36.10
C GLN A 79 50.61 -4.76 36.54
N ASP A 80 50.20 -3.53 36.25
CA ASP A 80 50.94 -2.34 36.65
C ASP A 80 50.90 -2.11 38.17
N ILE A 81 49.74 -2.30 38.80
CA ILE A 81 49.60 -2.26 40.28
C ILE A 81 50.51 -3.30 40.94
N ASN A 82 50.62 -4.49 40.35
CA ASN A 82 51.50 -5.54 40.86
C ASN A 82 52.98 -5.15 40.78
N LYS A 83 53.43 -4.61 39.64
CA LYS A 83 54.81 -4.13 39.48
C LYS A 83 55.15 -3.04 40.48
N GLU A 84 54.23 -2.09 40.69
CA GLU A 84 54.43 -1.01 41.66
C GLU A 84 54.53 -1.54 43.09
N PHE A 85 53.67 -2.49 43.47
CA PHE A 85 53.71 -3.11 44.80
C PHE A 85 55.05 -3.83 45.06
N VAL A 86 55.52 -4.65 44.12
CA VAL A 86 56.81 -5.36 44.23
C VAL A 86 57.97 -4.37 44.28
N GLY A 87 57.94 -3.33 43.44
CA GLY A 87 58.94 -2.26 43.45
C GLY A 87 59.03 -1.53 44.79
N ASN A 88 57.87 -1.21 45.39
CA ASN A 88 57.79 -0.58 46.71
C ASN A 88 58.31 -1.50 47.81
N VAL A 89 57.96 -2.80 47.79
CA VAL A 89 58.48 -3.79 48.75
C VAL A 89 60.00 -3.86 48.66
N LYS A 90 60.56 -3.91 47.44
CA LYS A 90 62.02 -3.93 47.22
C LYS A 90 62.70 -2.70 47.82
N LEU A 91 62.17 -1.51 47.57
CA LEU A 91 62.73 -0.25 48.08
C LEU A 91 62.64 -0.12 49.61
N ILE A 92 61.55 -0.61 50.22
CA ILE A 92 61.40 -0.59 51.68
C ILE A 92 62.39 -1.55 52.34
N ILE A 93 62.61 -2.74 51.76
CA ILE A 93 63.56 -3.72 52.32
C ILE A 93 65.02 -3.30 52.09
N GLU A 94 65.37 -2.73 50.93
CA GLU A 94 66.73 -2.22 50.65
C GLU A 94 67.16 -1.10 51.60
N ASN A 95 66.21 -0.28 52.07
CA ASN A 95 66.46 0.80 53.03
C ASN A 95 66.37 0.36 54.51
N ALA A 96 66.11 -0.91 54.79
CA ALA A 96 65.92 -1.42 56.15
C ALA A 96 67.27 -1.54 56.91
N SER A 97 67.45 -0.69 57.93
CA SER A 97 68.56 -0.78 58.89
C SER A 97 68.14 -1.60 60.12
N THR A 98 69.10 -2.32 60.73
CA THR A 98 68.88 -3.25 61.87
C THR A 98 68.21 -2.63 63.10
N ASP A 99 68.29 -1.31 63.27
CA ASP A 99 67.75 -0.59 64.44
C ASP A 99 66.28 -0.12 64.28
N ASN A 100 65.67 -0.23 63.09
CA ASN A 100 64.35 0.37 62.77
C ASN A 100 63.26 -0.64 62.33
N THR A 101 63.33 -1.89 62.81
CA THR A 101 62.37 -2.99 62.54
C THR A 101 60.90 -2.60 62.59
N LYS A 102 60.48 -1.82 63.58
CA LYS A 102 59.07 -1.40 63.73
C LYS A 102 58.61 -0.43 62.64
N THR A 103 59.50 0.43 62.16
CA THR A 103 59.17 1.51 61.22
C THR A 103 58.90 0.96 59.82
N TYR A 104 59.77 0.09 59.30
CA TYR A 104 59.56 -0.47 57.96
C TYR A 104 58.47 -1.57 57.94
N ILE A 105 58.21 -2.29 59.05
CA ILE A 105 57.01 -3.14 59.16
C ILE A 105 55.74 -2.31 58.96
N SER A 106 55.68 -1.11 59.55
CA SER A 106 54.54 -0.19 59.37
C SER A 106 54.41 0.27 57.92
N GLU A 107 55.52 0.55 57.23
CA GLU A 107 55.51 0.94 55.81
C GLU A 107 55.11 -0.20 54.88
N LEU A 108 55.58 -1.42 55.14
CA LEU A 108 55.18 -2.61 54.39
C LEU A 108 53.68 -2.90 54.55
N ASN A 109 53.15 -2.81 55.79
CA ASN A 109 51.72 -2.98 56.04
C ASN A 109 50.89 -1.95 55.25
N LYS A 110 51.31 -0.69 55.29
CA LYS A 110 50.65 0.40 54.55
C LYS A 110 50.69 0.18 53.04
N ASN A 111 51.81 -0.32 52.51
CA ASN A 111 51.94 -0.66 51.09
C ASN A 111 51.01 -1.83 50.68
N THR A 112 50.88 -2.86 51.52
CA THR A 112 49.96 -3.99 51.30
C THR A 112 48.49 -3.53 51.34
N GLU A 113 48.11 -2.65 52.26
CA GLU A 113 46.76 -2.07 52.30
C GLU A 113 46.45 -1.23 51.05
N LEU A 114 47.42 -0.40 50.63
CA LEU A 114 47.33 0.40 49.40
C LEU A 114 47.15 -0.49 48.17
N PHE A 115 47.92 -1.57 48.05
CA PHE A 115 47.81 -2.55 46.98
C PHE A 115 46.41 -3.15 46.87
N VAL A 116 45.88 -3.68 47.98
CA VAL A 116 44.54 -4.28 48.04
C VAL A 116 43.46 -3.25 47.68
N SER A 117 43.58 -2.03 48.19
CA SER A 117 42.61 -0.96 47.91
C SER A 117 42.58 -0.58 46.43
N ARG A 118 43.75 -0.54 45.77
CA ARG A 118 43.86 -0.21 44.34
C ARG A 118 43.30 -1.31 43.46
N ILE A 119 43.62 -2.58 43.74
CA ILE A 119 43.01 -3.70 42.99
C ILE A 119 41.49 -3.70 43.16
N ASN A 120 40.98 -3.51 44.37
CA ASN A 120 39.54 -3.48 44.64
C ASN A 120 38.79 -2.32 43.93
N ASN A 121 39.50 -1.23 43.59
CA ASN A 121 38.92 -0.10 42.86
C ASN A 121 38.87 -0.31 41.34
N GLU A 122 39.78 -1.10 40.78
CA GLU A 122 39.84 -1.39 39.34
C GLU A 122 38.92 -2.55 38.92
N ILE A 123 38.41 -3.33 39.87
CA ILE A 123 37.50 -4.45 39.60
C ILE A 123 36.06 -3.95 39.36
N PRO A 124 35.39 -4.36 38.25
CA PRO A 124 34.00 -4.00 37.97
C PRO A 124 33.02 -4.56 39.00
N LYS A 125 32.16 -3.69 39.58
CA LYS A 125 31.22 -4.02 40.66
C LYS A 125 29.84 -4.46 40.17
N ASN A 126 29.80 -5.38 39.21
CA ASN A 126 28.59 -5.71 38.44
C ASN A 126 27.65 -6.65 39.19
N ASN A 127 28.21 -7.50 40.06
CA ASN A 127 27.47 -8.53 40.77
C ASN A 127 27.96 -8.63 42.22
N ASN A 128 27.01 -8.60 43.16
CA ASN A 128 27.27 -8.56 44.60
C ASN A 128 27.94 -9.84 45.15
N GLU A 129 27.55 -11.03 44.67
CA GLU A 129 28.19 -12.30 45.10
C GLU A 129 29.66 -12.37 44.65
N ILE A 130 29.89 -11.89 43.44
CA ILE A 130 31.20 -11.82 42.81
C ILE A 130 32.12 -10.85 43.56
N ASN A 131 31.60 -9.66 43.92
CA ASN A 131 32.34 -8.68 44.69
C ASN A 131 32.71 -9.22 46.08
N ALA A 132 31.82 -10.01 46.69
CA ALA A 132 32.09 -10.65 47.97
C ALA A 132 33.26 -11.65 47.88
N LYS A 133 33.26 -12.51 46.86
CA LYS A 133 34.35 -13.47 46.60
C LYS A 133 35.69 -12.78 46.30
N MET A 134 35.67 -11.72 45.50
CA MET A 134 36.89 -10.95 45.20
C MET A 134 37.47 -10.30 46.45
N LYS A 135 36.62 -9.75 47.31
CA LYS A 135 37.04 -9.18 48.58
C LYS A 135 37.64 -10.22 49.53
N GLU A 136 37.08 -11.43 49.56
CA GLU A 136 37.60 -12.55 50.34
C GLU A 136 39.01 -12.99 49.88
N ILE A 137 39.23 -13.09 48.56
CA ILE A 137 40.54 -13.41 47.98
C ILE A 137 41.58 -12.34 48.33
N LEU A 138 41.21 -11.06 48.22
CA LEU A 138 42.09 -9.95 48.53
C LEU A 138 42.45 -9.90 50.02
N ASN A 139 41.49 -10.14 50.91
CA ASN A 139 41.72 -10.18 52.36
C ASN A 139 42.64 -11.36 52.74
N THR A 140 42.41 -12.54 52.16
CA THR A 140 43.24 -13.73 52.42
C THR A 140 44.70 -13.50 51.98
N PHE A 141 44.89 -12.86 50.82
CA PHE A 141 46.21 -12.49 50.34
C PHE A 141 46.88 -11.45 51.24
N GLN A 142 46.13 -10.43 51.69
CA GLN A 142 46.62 -9.44 52.63
C GLN A 142 47.15 -10.12 53.90
N GLU A 143 46.37 -11.01 54.52
CA GLU A 143 46.78 -11.72 55.73
C GLU A 143 48.02 -12.60 55.50
N THR A 144 48.09 -13.26 54.35
CA THR A 144 49.24 -14.11 53.97
C THR A 144 50.52 -13.28 53.84
N ILE A 145 50.48 -12.19 53.07
CA ILE A 145 51.64 -11.30 52.86
C ILE A 145 52.07 -10.62 54.16
N LEU A 146 51.13 -10.14 54.96
CA LEU A 146 51.45 -9.53 56.26
C LEU A 146 52.12 -10.52 57.21
N THR A 147 51.74 -11.80 57.14
CA THR A 147 52.36 -12.87 57.93
C THR A 147 53.77 -13.18 57.42
N ASP A 148 53.95 -13.29 56.11
CA ASP A 148 55.27 -13.53 55.50
C ASP A 148 56.25 -12.39 55.79
N ILE A 149 55.79 -11.14 55.68
CA ILE A 149 56.59 -9.95 56.02
C ILE A 149 57.08 -10.06 57.47
N LYS A 150 56.20 -10.40 58.42
CA LYS A 150 56.59 -10.55 59.84
C LYS A 150 57.60 -11.67 60.04
N VAL A 151 57.45 -12.79 59.34
CA VAL A 151 58.39 -13.93 59.43
C VAL A 151 59.75 -13.55 58.86
N PHE A 152 59.78 -13.02 57.64
CA PHE A 152 61.01 -12.60 56.94
C PHE A 152 61.84 -11.62 57.77
N VAL A 153 61.17 -10.65 58.38
CA VAL A 153 61.80 -9.61 59.19
C VAL A 153 62.38 -10.13 60.51
N ASN A 154 61.73 -11.12 61.13
CA ASN A 154 62.20 -11.69 62.38
C ASN A 154 63.35 -12.70 62.21
N SER A 155 63.58 -13.22 61.00
CA SER A 155 64.64 -14.21 60.71
C SER A 155 66.07 -13.68 60.70
N ASN A 156 66.31 -12.37 60.85
CA ASN A 156 67.63 -11.74 61.07
C ASN A 156 68.76 -12.06 60.06
N SER A 157 68.44 -12.57 58.87
CA SER A 157 69.43 -12.88 57.83
C SER A 157 69.36 -11.87 56.69
N GLN A 158 70.11 -10.77 56.80
CA GLN A 158 70.30 -9.80 55.72
C GLN A 158 71.39 -10.27 54.74
N SER A 159 71.13 -11.32 53.96
CA SER A 159 71.96 -11.62 52.79
C SER A 159 71.23 -11.24 51.51
N GLU A 160 71.96 -10.71 50.54
CA GLU A 160 71.43 -10.34 49.21
C GLU A 160 70.72 -11.50 48.50
N THR A 161 71.09 -12.74 48.85
CA THR A 161 70.43 -13.99 48.41
C THR A 161 69.05 -14.19 49.04
N THR A 162 68.89 -14.03 50.36
CA THR A 162 67.57 -14.17 51.03
C THR A 162 66.53 -13.14 50.57
N LEU A 163 67.00 -11.95 50.16
CA LEU A 163 66.18 -10.90 49.57
C LEU A 163 65.61 -11.30 48.20
N LYS A 164 66.45 -11.87 47.33
CA LYS A 164 66.02 -12.37 46.02
C LYS A 164 65.08 -13.56 46.13
N ASP A 165 65.32 -14.46 47.09
CA ASP A 165 64.46 -15.61 47.37
C ASP A 165 63.07 -15.15 47.89
N TYR A 166 63.04 -14.13 48.75
CA TYR A 166 61.77 -13.54 49.21
C TYR A 166 61.00 -12.84 48.09
N ILE A 167 61.67 -12.01 47.27
CA ILE A 167 61.04 -11.31 46.14
C ILE A 167 60.48 -12.30 45.12
N SER A 168 61.22 -13.36 44.78
CA SER A 168 60.74 -14.40 43.86
C SER A 168 59.56 -15.19 44.42
N GLY A 169 59.55 -15.48 45.73
CA GLY A 169 58.40 -16.06 46.42
C GLY A 169 57.17 -15.13 46.43
N LEU A 170 57.39 -13.82 46.57
CA LEU A 170 56.34 -12.81 46.57
C LEU A 170 55.73 -12.62 45.16
N ASP A 171 56.56 -12.62 44.10
CA ASP A 171 56.09 -12.64 42.72
C ASP A 171 55.22 -13.86 42.42
N SER A 172 55.60 -15.05 42.90
CA SER A 172 54.78 -16.26 42.77
C SER A 172 53.43 -16.12 43.46
N LYS A 173 53.39 -15.57 44.69
CA LYS A 173 52.13 -15.36 45.43
C LYS A 173 51.23 -14.33 44.76
N ILE A 174 51.80 -13.29 44.16
CA ILE A 174 51.05 -12.31 43.36
C ILE A 174 50.47 -12.97 42.10
N GLN A 175 51.22 -13.85 41.43
CA GLN A 175 50.67 -14.62 40.30
C GLN A 175 49.53 -15.55 40.73
N ASP A 176 49.62 -16.16 41.91
CA ASP A 176 48.56 -17.00 42.44
C ASP A 176 47.31 -16.19 42.84
N LEU A 177 47.46 -14.92 43.26
CA LEU A 177 46.34 -13.99 43.39
C LEU A 177 45.74 -13.60 42.02
N GLN A 178 46.55 -13.40 40.99
CA GLN A 178 46.08 -12.98 39.67
C GLN A 178 45.19 -14.03 38.98
N LYS A 179 45.50 -15.33 39.12
CA LYS A 179 44.75 -16.43 38.48
C LYS A 179 43.24 -16.38 38.73
N PRO A 180 42.74 -16.34 39.98
CA PRO A 180 41.30 -16.27 40.24
C PRO A 180 40.68 -14.95 39.79
N ILE A 181 41.43 -13.84 39.85
CA ILE A 181 40.98 -12.52 39.38
C ILE A 181 40.76 -12.53 37.86
N TYR A 182 41.69 -13.10 37.10
CA TYR A 182 41.59 -13.19 35.64
C TYR A 182 40.52 -14.19 35.21
N SER A 183 40.43 -15.35 35.87
CA SER A 183 39.34 -16.30 35.65
C SER A 183 37.98 -15.63 35.87
N PHE A 184 37.86 -14.78 36.89
CA PHE A 184 36.66 -14.00 37.16
C PHE A 184 36.33 -13.00 36.03
N ILE A 185 37.31 -12.19 35.61
CA ILE A 185 37.11 -11.18 34.55
C ILE A 185 36.68 -11.86 33.23
N THR A 186 37.29 -12.99 32.89
CA THR A 186 36.95 -13.78 31.71
C THR A 186 35.55 -14.39 31.80
N ALA A 187 35.19 -15.01 32.94
CA ALA A 187 33.85 -15.57 33.12
C ALA A 187 32.74 -14.52 33.01
N ASN A 188 32.97 -13.31 33.56
CA ASN A 188 32.06 -12.19 33.44
C ASN A 188 31.93 -11.71 31.98
N GLN A 189 33.04 -11.73 31.21
CA GLN A 189 33.04 -11.43 29.78
C GLN A 189 32.15 -12.39 29.00
N GLU A 190 32.30 -13.68 29.25
CA GLU A 190 31.57 -14.74 28.58
C GLU A 190 30.08 -14.61 28.88
N GLN A 191 29.71 -14.33 30.14
CA GLN A 191 28.33 -14.10 30.53
C GLN A 191 27.71 -12.88 29.83
N ILE A 192 28.40 -11.73 29.82
CA ILE A 192 27.91 -10.52 29.13
C ILE A 192 27.80 -10.77 27.62
N THR A 193 28.79 -11.43 27.02
CA THR A 193 28.80 -11.75 25.59
C THR A 193 27.67 -12.71 25.21
N SER A 194 27.39 -13.69 26.06
CA SER A 194 26.26 -14.61 25.89
C SER A 194 24.93 -13.87 25.94
N ASN A 195 24.73 -13.01 26.94
CA ASN A 195 23.52 -12.18 27.06
C ASN A 195 23.32 -11.28 25.83
N LEU A 196 24.38 -10.61 25.35
CA LEU A 196 24.32 -9.77 24.14
C LEU A 196 23.96 -10.59 22.89
N THR A 197 24.45 -11.82 22.80
CA THR A 197 24.16 -12.73 21.68
C THR A 197 22.70 -13.20 21.71
N SER A 198 22.19 -13.57 22.89
CA SER A 198 20.78 -13.93 23.07
C SER A 198 19.82 -12.79 22.74
N LEU A 199 20.19 -11.55 23.09
CA LEU A 199 19.42 -10.35 22.76
C LEU A 199 19.40 -10.09 21.26
N ARG A 200 20.51 -10.34 20.56
CA ARG A 200 20.57 -10.28 19.10
C ARG A 200 19.66 -11.31 18.45
N GLU A 201 19.72 -12.58 18.88
CA GLU A 201 18.88 -13.65 18.34
C GLU A 201 17.39 -13.40 18.56
N SER A 202 17.02 -12.97 19.77
CA SER A 202 15.63 -12.63 20.12
C SER A 202 15.06 -11.53 19.21
N ASN A 203 15.86 -10.51 18.91
CA ASN A 203 15.47 -9.44 18.00
C ASN A 203 15.37 -9.88 16.53
N LEU A 204 16.24 -10.78 16.06
CA LEU A 204 16.14 -11.34 14.71
C LEU A 204 14.86 -12.17 14.51
N ILE A 205 14.44 -12.92 15.54
CA ILE A 205 13.20 -13.70 15.52
C ILE A 205 11.97 -12.78 15.54
N ALA A 206 12.01 -11.71 16.35
CA ALA A 206 10.94 -10.71 16.35
C ALA A 206 10.81 -10.04 14.97
N GLN A 207 11.93 -9.71 14.33
CA GLN A 207 11.96 -9.12 13.00
C GLN A 207 11.37 -10.05 11.92
N SER A 208 11.72 -11.33 11.93
CA SER A 208 11.20 -12.28 10.93
C SER A 208 9.69 -12.45 11.03
N THR A 209 9.16 -12.48 12.27
CA THR A 209 7.73 -12.58 12.53
C THR A 209 6.99 -11.32 12.07
N GLN A 210 7.57 -10.14 12.32
CA GLN A 210 6.99 -8.88 11.90
C GLN A 210 6.98 -8.72 10.37
N ASN A 211 8.05 -9.12 9.69
CA ASN A 211 8.14 -9.11 8.23
C ASN A 211 7.04 -9.97 7.60
N LYS A 212 6.77 -11.15 8.16
CA LYS A 212 5.70 -12.04 7.67
C LYS A 212 4.32 -11.40 7.76
N VAL A 213 4.00 -10.73 8.87
CA VAL A 213 2.72 -10.02 9.04
C VAL A 213 2.57 -8.92 7.99
N ILE A 214 3.66 -8.23 7.67
CA ILE A 214 3.70 -7.16 6.68
C ILE A 214 3.56 -7.69 5.26
N GLU A 215 4.20 -8.82 4.95
CA GLU A 215 4.04 -9.54 3.68
C GLU A 215 2.60 -10.01 3.49
N ASP A 216 1.99 -10.63 4.51
CA ASP A 216 0.59 -11.06 4.49
C ASP A 216 -0.39 -9.87 4.28
N LEU A 217 -0.08 -8.71 4.89
CA LEU A 217 -0.81 -7.46 4.67
C LEU A 217 -0.65 -6.94 3.24
N GLY A 218 0.58 -6.95 2.71
CA GLY A 218 0.88 -6.56 1.33
C GLY A 218 0.12 -7.44 0.33
N ASP A 219 0.13 -8.74 0.55
CA ASP A 219 -0.62 -9.72 -0.24
C ASP A 219 -2.13 -9.49 -0.19
N PHE A 220 -2.67 -9.18 0.99
CA PHE A 220 -4.07 -8.85 1.15
C PHE A 220 -4.45 -7.58 0.39
N LEU A 221 -3.65 -6.51 0.51
CA LEU A 221 -3.87 -5.25 -0.20
C LEU A 221 -3.76 -5.42 -1.72
N ASN A 222 -2.77 -6.20 -2.19
CA ASN A 222 -2.62 -6.53 -3.61
C ASN A 222 -3.82 -7.32 -4.13
N LYS A 223 -4.30 -8.33 -3.38
CA LYS A 223 -5.52 -9.07 -3.74
C LYS A 223 -6.75 -8.15 -3.78
N TYR A 224 -6.87 -7.21 -2.86
CA TYR A 224 -7.98 -6.26 -2.84
C TYR A 224 -7.97 -5.27 -4.02
N SER A 225 -6.77 -4.79 -4.40
CA SER A 225 -6.61 -3.80 -5.46
C SER A 225 -6.73 -4.41 -6.87
N THR A 226 -6.15 -5.60 -7.08
CA THR A 226 -5.99 -6.17 -8.44
C THR A 226 -7.07 -7.17 -8.83
N ASN A 227 -7.75 -7.80 -7.87
CA ASN A 227 -8.74 -8.84 -8.16
C ASN A 227 -10.16 -8.28 -8.11
N SER A 228 -10.69 -7.94 -9.28
CA SER A 228 -12.07 -7.43 -9.44
C SER A 228 -13.14 -8.38 -8.89
N ALA A 229 -12.94 -9.70 -8.96
CA ALA A 229 -13.84 -10.68 -8.39
C ALA A 229 -13.78 -10.74 -6.85
N TYR A 230 -12.61 -10.49 -6.26
CA TYR A 230 -12.50 -10.34 -4.80
C TYR A 230 -13.14 -9.02 -4.34
N LYS A 231 -12.87 -7.91 -5.02
CA LYS A 231 -13.49 -6.60 -4.76
C LYS A 231 -15.03 -6.67 -4.88
N GLY A 232 -15.54 -7.41 -5.87
CA GLY A 232 -16.96 -7.71 -6.05
C GLY A 232 -17.55 -8.48 -4.86
N ARG A 233 -16.92 -9.58 -4.44
CA ARG A 233 -17.38 -10.38 -3.28
C ARG A 233 -17.42 -9.59 -1.98
N VAL A 234 -16.41 -8.75 -1.73
CA VAL A 234 -16.36 -7.89 -0.53
C VAL A 234 -17.47 -6.83 -0.59
N SER A 235 -17.68 -6.23 -1.76
CA SER A 235 -18.77 -5.29 -2.03
C SER A 235 -20.14 -5.92 -1.73
N GLU A 236 -20.41 -7.10 -2.28
CA GLU A 236 -21.66 -7.83 -2.04
C GLU A 236 -21.87 -8.13 -0.56
N ASN A 237 -20.86 -8.62 0.16
CA ASN A 237 -20.97 -8.91 1.60
C ASN A 237 -21.30 -7.63 2.41
N LYS A 238 -20.70 -6.49 2.03
CA LYS A 238 -21.00 -5.19 2.65
C LYS A 238 -22.46 -4.81 2.40
N LEU A 239 -22.96 -4.96 1.18
CA LEU A 239 -24.36 -4.67 0.84
C LEU A 239 -25.32 -5.65 1.54
N GLU A 240 -25.00 -6.93 1.61
CA GLU A 240 -25.78 -7.95 2.31
C GLU A 240 -25.97 -7.60 3.79
N LYS A 241 -24.91 -7.16 4.46
CA LYS A 241 -24.98 -6.68 5.85
C LYS A 241 -25.88 -5.47 6.01
N VAL A 242 -25.81 -4.52 5.07
CA VAL A 242 -26.67 -3.33 5.06
C VAL A 242 -28.13 -3.73 4.89
N LEU A 243 -28.45 -4.57 3.90
CA LEU A 243 -29.81 -5.05 3.65
C LEU A 243 -30.36 -5.84 4.84
N THR A 244 -29.57 -6.74 5.42
CA THR A 244 -29.96 -7.56 6.58
C THR A 244 -30.27 -6.70 7.80
N LYS A 245 -29.46 -5.65 8.02
CA LYS A 245 -29.68 -4.69 9.10
C LYS A 245 -30.93 -3.85 8.87
N MET A 246 -31.17 -3.41 7.63
CA MET A 246 -32.31 -2.55 7.29
C MET A 246 -33.65 -3.31 7.26
N TYR A 247 -33.63 -4.57 6.83
CA TYR A 247 -34.82 -5.42 6.71
C TYR A 247 -34.65 -6.76 7.43
N PRO A 248 -34.62 -6.79 8.78
CA PRO A 248 -34.38 -8.03 9.53
C PRO A 248 -35.47 -9.10 9.35
N ALA A 249 -36.68 -8.69 9.00
CA ALA A 249 -37.82 -9.58 8.76
C ALA A 249 -37.99 -10.01 7.29
N ALA A 250 -37.10 -9.57 6.39
CA ALA A 250 -37.14 -9.91 4.97
C ALA A 250 -36.22 -11.10 4.65
N GLU A 251 -36.59 -11.87 3.64
CA GLU A 251 -35.74 -12.91 3.08
C GLU A 251 -34.84 -12.28 2.02
N ILE A 252 -33.52 -12.32 2.26
CA ILE A 252 -32.48 -11.83 1.33
C ILE A 252 -31.81 -13.06 0.72
N VAL A 253 -32.10 -13.33 -0.54
CA VAL A 253 -31.53 -14.48 -1.27
C VAL A 253 -30.35 -14.00 -2.10
N CYS A 254 -29.17 -14.58 -1.88
CA CYS A 254 -27.99 -14.32 -2.69
C CYS A 254 -27.94 -15.27 -3.88
N SER A 255 -27.98 -14.74 -5.10
CA SER A 255 -28.22 -15.52 -6.31
C SER A 255 -26.97 -16.07 -6.99
N LYS A 256 -25.82 -16.10 -6.29
CA LYS A 256 -24.50 -16.48 -6.84
C LYS A 256 -24.45 -17.81 -7.59
N ALA A 257 -25.41 -18.71 -7.35
CA ALA A 257 -25.50 -20.04 -7.95
C ALA A 257 -26.60 -20.20 -9.01
N LEU A 258 -27.47 -19.19 -9.21
CA LEU A 258 -28.61 -19.27 -10.12
C LEU A 258 -28.34 -18.43 -11.37
N LYS A 259 -28.45 -19.04 -12.55
CA LYS A 259 -28.41 -18.30 -13.82
C LYS A 259 -29.60 -17.31 -13.86
N GLU A 260 -29.39 -16.13 -14.44
CA GLU A 260 -30.44 -15.14 -14.70
C GLU A 260 -31.12 -14.60 -13.43
N SER A 261 -30.32 -14.43 -12.38
CA SER A 261 -30.77 -13.96 -11.07
C SER A 261 -29.71 -12.96 -10.63
N GLY A 262 -30.02 -11.66 -10.62
CA GLY A 262 -29.07 -10.61 -10.22
C GLY A 262 -28.51 -10.82 -8.81
N ASP A 263 -27.60 -9.95 -8.35
CA ASP A 263 -26.79 -10.25 -7.15
C ASP A 263 -27.60 -10.62 -5.89
N PHE A 264 -28.69 -9.90 -5.61
CA PHE A 264 -29.58 -10.17 -4.49
C PHE A 264 -31.06 -10.12 -4.88
N MET A 265 -31.87 -10.92 -4.19
CA MET A 265 -33.32 -10.86 -4.26
C MET A 265 -33.89 -10.53 -2.88
N LEU A 266 -34.58 -9.40 -2.76
CA LEU A 266 -35.23 -8.94 -1.54
C LEU A 266 -36.71 -9.31 -1.57
N LYS A 267 -37.11 -10.27 -0.73
CA LYS A 267 -38.51 -10.68 -0.55
C LYS A 267 -39.02 -10.22 0.80
N ARG A 268 -40.06 -9.39 0.77
CA ARG A 268 -40.68 -8.79 1.95
C ARG A 268 -42.14 -9.25 2.04
N GLN A 269 -42.64 -9.43 3.26
CA GLN A 269 -44.01 -9.89 3.47
C GLN A 269 -45.03 -8.92 2.84
N ASN A 270 -45.94 -9.44 2.02
CA ASN A 270 -47.00 -8.70 1.32
C ASN A 270 -46.49 -7.52 0.45
N LYS A 271 -45.25 -7.60 -0.06
CA LYS A 271 -44.65 -6.57 -0.93
C LYS A 271 -44.07 -7.21 -2.19
N LEU A 272 -43.81 -6.37 -3.19
CA LEU A 272 -43.17 -6.81 -4.43
C LEU A 272 -41.74 -7.28 -4.13
N THR A 273 -41.38 -8.39 -4.78
CA THR A 273 -40.00 -8.89 -4.83
C THR A 273 -39.15 -7.89 -5.60
N ILE A 274 -37.98 -7.55 -5.05
CA ILE A 274 -37.03 -6.61 -5.67
C ILE A 274 -35.71 -7.32 -5.96
N LEU A 275 -35.31 -7.32 -7.23
CA LEU A 275 -33.98 -7.72 -7.66
C LEU A 275 -33.00 -6.56 -7.47
N ILE A 276 -31.84 -6.82 -6.86
CA ILE A 276 -30.82 -5.81 -6.62
C ILE A 276 -29.54 -6.24 -7.30
N GLU A 277 -29.07 -5.43 -8.25
CA GLU A 277 -27.80 -5.60 -8.94
C GLU A 277 -26.79 -4.58 -8.39
N ASN A 278 -25.58 -5.03 -8.05
CA ASN A 278 -24.59 -4.26 -7.30
C ASN A 278 -23.22 -4.24 -7.99
N LYS A 279 -22.82 -3.09 -8.52
CA LYS A 279 -21.51 -2.90 -9.16
C LYS A 279 -20.62 -1.96 -8.33
N ASN A 280 -19.37 -2.38 -8.16
CA ASN A 280 -18.33 -1.63 -7.45
C ASN A 280 -17.12 -1.41 -8.36
N TYR A 281 -17.31 -0.57 -9.38
CA TYR A 281 -16.29 -0.22 -10.37
C TYR A 281 -15.80 1.20 -10.15
N ASP A 282 -14.50 1.42 -10.39
CA ASP A 282 -13.92 2.76 -10.28
C ASP A 282 -14.30 3.63 -11.50
N ALA A 283 -14.60 3.01 -12.64
CA ALA A 283 -15.11 3.65 -13.84
C ALA A 283 -16.63 3.48 -13.98
N ASN A 284 -17.26 4.30 -14.84
CA ASN A 284 -18.69 4.23 -15.09
C ASN A 284 -19.10 2.85 -15.62
N VAL A 285 -20.24 2.37 -15.14
CA VAL A 285 -20.82 1.08 -15.54
C VAL A 285 -21.23 1.11 -17.01
N ASN A 286 -20.78 0.11 -17.78
CA ASN A 286 -21.01 0.02 -19.21
C ASN A 286 -22.44 -0.47 -19.57
N VAL A 287 -22.79 -0.36 -20.85
CA VAL A 287 -24.12 -0.73 -21.36
C VAL A 287 -24.37 -2.25 -21.31
N GLU A 288 -23.32 -3.08 -21.33
CA GLU A 288 -23.43 -4.54 -21.27
C GLU A 288 -23.94 -5.03 -19.92
N GLU A 289 -23.48 -4.44 -18.81
CA GLU A 289 -23.99 -4.76 -17.47
C GLU A 289 -25.45 -4.35 -17.31
N ILE A 290 -25.85 -3.22 -17.90
CA ILE A 290 -27.26 -2.79 -17.94
C ILE A 290 -28.11 -3.80 -18.73
N ALA A 291 -27.60 -4.30 -19.87
CA ALA A 291 -28.29 -5.31 -20.67
C ALA A 291 -28.43 -6.65 -19.93
N LYS A 292 -27.45 -7.07 -19.13
CA LYS A 292 -27.56 -8.24 -18.24
C LYS A 292 -28.67 -8.04 -17.23
N PHE A 293 -28.70 -6.90 -16.55
CA PHE A 293 -29.74 -6.57 -15.58
C PHE A 293 -31.16 -6.63 -16.17
N TYR A 294 -31.38 -6.06 -17.37
CA TYR A 294 -32.70 -6.19 -18.02
C TYR A 294 -33.09 -7.63 -18.31
N ARG A 295 -32.14 -8.48 -18.72
CA ARG A 295 -32.43 -9.91 -18.96
C ARG A 295 -32.88 -10.59 -17.68
N ASP A 296 -32.20 -10.35 -16.57
CA ASP A 296 -32.49 -10.98 -15.29
C ASP A 296 -33.84 -10.49 -14.72
N VAL A 297 -34.11 -9.19 -14.80
CA VAL A 297 -35.41 -8.58 -14.44
C VAL A 297 -36.55 -9.19 -15.25
N ASN A 298 -36.39 -9.33 -16.56
CA ASN A 298 -37.42 -9.87 -17.45
C ASN A 298 -37.66 -11.38 -17.21
N ALA A 299 -36.60 -12.14 -16.93
CA ALA A 299 -36.69 -13.56 -16.61
C ALA A 299 -37.44 -13.78 -15.29
N GLN A 300 -37.11 -12.99 -14.27
CA GLN A 300 -37.70 -13.11 -12.93
C GLN A 300 -39.06 -12.41 -12.79
N LYS A 301 -39.44 -11.54 -13.75
CA LYS A 301 -40.68 -10.75 -13.73
C LYS A 301 -40.87 -10.00 -12.41
N CYS A 302 -39.88 -9.18 -12.06
CA CYS A 302 -39.89 -8.45 -10.80
C CYS A 302 -39.35 -7.02 -10.97
N SER A 303 -39.61 -6.17 -9.98
CA SER A 303 -39.01 -4.83 -9.91
C SER A 303 -37.53 -4.92 -9.56
N GLY A 304 -36.75 -3.91 -9.92
CA GLY A 304 -35.29 -3.99 -9.85
C GLY A 304 -34.62 -2.70 -9.42
N ILE A 305 -33.50 -2.81 -8.70
CA ILE A 305 -32.63 -1.68 -8.37
C ILE A 305 -31.23 -1.99 -8.91
N PHE A 306 -30.71 -1.08 -9.74
CA PHE A 306 -29.34 -1.14 -10.21
C PHE A 306 -28.49 -0.16 -9.41
N ILE A 307 -27.51 -0.66 -8.67
CA ILE A 307 -26.66 0.11 -7.78
C ILE A 307 -25.24 0.17 -8.33
N SER A 308 -24.74 1.39 -8.55
CA SER A 308 -23.29 1.64 -8.65
C SER A 308 -22.77 2.27 -7.36
N GLN A 309 -21.77 1.63 -6.74
CA GLN A 309 -21.27 2.04 -5.42
C GLN A 309 -20.37 3.28 -5.51
N THR A 310 -19.45 3.31 -6.48
CA THR A 310 -18.34 4.28 -6.55
C THR A 310 -18.33 5.12 -7.82
N SER A 311 -19.15 4.79 -8.82
CA SER A 311 -19.16 5.46 -10.12
C SER A 311 -20.59 5.73 -10.63
N GLY A 312 -20.68 6.35 -11.81
CA GLY A 312 -21.95 6.54 -12.52
C GLY A 312 -22.33 5.36 -13.41
N ILE A 313 -23.52 5.42 -14.00
CA ILE A 313 -24.01 4.46 -14.98
C ILE A 313 -24.13 5.17 -16.35
N VAL A 314 -23.57 4.57 -17.40
CA VAL A 314 -23.56 5.20 -18.73
C VAL A 314 -24.99 5.33 -19.28
N GLY A 315 -25.34 6.53 -19.76
CA GLY A 315 -26.63 6.79 -20.39
C GLY A 315 -27.82 6.84 -19.42
N ARG A 316 -27.56 6.94 -18.12
CA ARG A 316 -28.56 7.08 -17.06
C ARG A 316 -28.22 8.24 -16.12
N SER A 317 -29.23 8.86 -15.53
CA SER A 317 -29.08 9.83 -14.45
C SER A 317 -29.25 9.15 -13.09
N ASP A 318 -28.70 9.76 -12.03
CA ASP A 318 -28.94 9.28 -10.67
C ASP A 318 -30.44 9.33 -10.34
N TYR A 319 -30.96 8.28 -9.69
CA TYR A 319 -32.40 8.05 -9.45
C TYR A 319 -33.27 8.00 -10.71
N GLN A 320 -32.70 7.62 -11.86
CA GLN A 320 -33.53 7.38 -13.04
C GLN A 320 -34.48 6.20 -12.78
N ILE A 321 -35.76 6.43 -13.07
CA ILE A 321 -36.83 5.45 -12.91
C ILE A 321 -37.30 5.02 -14.30
N GLU A 322 -37.38 3.71 -14.52
CA GLU A 322 -37.89 3.12 -15.76
C GLU A 322 -38.99 2.11 -15.47
N LEU A 323 -39.99 2.05 -16.34
CA LEU A 323 -41.12 1.12 -16.23
C LEU A 323 -40.99 0.07 -17.33
N ASN A 324 -40.84 -1.19 -16.94
CA ASN A 324 -40.65 -2.31 -17.87
C ASN A 324 -41.65 -3.44 -17.57
N ASP A 325 -42.57 -3.69 -18.51
CA ASP A 325 -43.66 -4.67 -18.39
C ASP A 325 -44.43 -4.61 -17.05
N GLY A 326 -44.65 -3.39 -16.55
CA GLY A 326 -45.33 -3.14 -15.28
C GLY A 326 -44.47 -3.26 -14.02
N HIS A 327 -43.17 -3.46 -14.16
CA HIS A 327 -42.19 -3.48 -13.07
C HIS A 327 -41.38 -2.19 -13.05
N VAL A 328 -41.05 -1.72 -11.84
CA VAL A 328 -40.34 -0.45 -11.64
C VAL A 328 -38.85 -0.75 -11.47
N LEU A 329 -38.03 -0.07 -12.28
CA LEU A 329 -36.58 -0.17 -12.26
C LEU A 329 -35.98 1.16 -11.81
N VAL A 330 -35.05 1.12 -10.86
CA VAL A 330 -34.40 2.33 -10.32
C VAL A 330 -32.89 2.22 -10.47
N PHE A 331 -32.26 3.23 -11.07
CA PHE A 331 -30.81 3.31 -11.25
C PHE A 331 -30.20 4.30 -10.25
N LEU A 332 -29.19 3.87 -9.50
CA LEU A 332 -28.53 4.68 -8.47
C LEU A 332 -27.03 4.81 -8.73
N HIS A 333 -26.53 6.04 -8.63
CA HIS A 333 -25.12 6.38 -8.78
C HIS A 333 -24.46 6.69 -7.43
N ASN A 334 -23.17 6.40 -7.31
CA ASN A 334 -22.33 6.77 -6.16
C ASN A 334 -23.03 6.50 -4.82
N VAL A 335 -23.54 5.28 -4.65
CA VAL A 335 -24.38 4.93 -3.50
C VAL A 335 -23.57 4.81 -2.22
N ASP A 336 -22.33 4.33 -2.32
CA ASP A 336 -21.43 4.03 -1.19
C ASP A 336 -22.15 3.37 -0.02
N TYR A 337 -22.97 2.36 -0.31
CA TYR A 337 -23.71 1.56 0.67
C TYR A 337 -24.59 2.39 1.61
N SER A 338 -25.02 3.58 1.18
CA SER A 338 -25.87 4.46 1.96
C SER A 338 -27.24 3.82 2.21
N GLU A 339 -27.53 3.53 3.48
CA GLU A 339 -28.83 3.02 3.94
C GLU A 339 -29.98 3.92 3.45
N TYR A 340 -29.77 5.23 3.44
CA TYR A 340 -30.77 6.21 3.02
C TYR A 340 -31.08 6.12 1.51
N LYS A 341 -30.05 6.09 0.65
CA LYS A 341 -30.26 5.99 -0.81
C LYS A 341 -30.96 4.69 -1.20
N ILE A 342 -30.53 3.57 -0.60
CA ILE A 342 -31.11 2.25 -0.83
C ILE A 342 -32.58 2.23 -0.38
N LYS A 343 -32.87 2.79 0.81
CA LYS A 343 -34.23 2.90 1.32
C LYS A 343 -35.12 3.69 0.37
N ASN A 344 -34.66 4.86 -0.08
CA ASN A 344 -35.44 5.70 -0.98
C ASN A 344 -35.78 4.99 -2.30
N ALA A 345 -34.84 4.23 -2.88
CA ALA A 345 -35.13 3.45 -4.09
C ALA A 345 -36.15 2.35 -3.86
N ILE A 346 -36.09 1.67 -2.71
CA ILE A 346 -37.09 0.66 -2.33
C ILE A 346 -38.47 1.31 -2.12
N ASP A 347 -38.52 2.46 -1.43
CA ASP A 347 -39.75 3.22 -1.21
C ASP A 347 -40.35 3.73 -2.52
N ILE A 348 -39.52 4.15 -3.49
CA ILE A 348 -39.94 4.52 -4.84
C ILE A 348 -40.63 3.33 -5.53
N ILE A 349 -40.02 2.14 -5.48
CA ILE A 349 -40.59 0.93 -6.08
C ILE A 349 -41.92 0.57 -5.42
N ASP A 350 -42.00 0.60 -4.09
CA ASP A 350 -43.22 0.23 -3.37
C ASP A 350 -44.38 1.22 -3.67
N ASN A 351 -44.08 2.52 -3.70
CA ASN A 351 -45.08 3.55 -3.96
C ASN A 351 -45.56 3.58 -5.41
N LEU A 352 -44.65 3.39 -6.38
CA LEU A 352 -45.02 3.35 -7.79
C LEU A 352 -45.66 2.02 -8.18
N GLY A 353 -45.19 0.90 -7.60
CA GLY A 353 -45.74 -0.42 -7.86
C GLY A 353 -47.20 -0.55 -7.39
N THR A 354 -47.52 0.00 -6.21
CA THR A 354 -48.90 0.03 -5.69
C THR A 354 -49.83 0.88 -6.57
N LYS A 355 -49.42 2.11 -6.91
CA LYS A 355 -50.18 2.98 -7.83
C LYS A 355 -50.34 2.36 -9.21
N TRP A 356 -49.33 1.67 -9.73
CA TRP A 356 -49.42 0.99 -11.02
C TRP A 356 -50.42 -0.18 -10.98
N ALA A 357 -50.41 -0.97 -9.90
CA ALA A 357 -51.40 -2.02 -9.70
C ALA A 357 -52.84 -1.47 -9.60
N GLU A 358 -53.02 -0.31 -8.94
CA GLU A 358 -54.31 0.40 -8.87
C GLU A 358 -54.78 0.90 -10.24
N ILE A 359 -53.88 1.49 -11.04
CA ILE A 359 -54.18 1.95 -12.41
C ILE A 359 -54.57 0.78 -13.33
N ASN A 360 -53.95 -0.39 -13.16
CA ASN A 360 -54.31 -1.59 -13.94
C ASN A 360 -55.65 -2.20 -13.50
N ASN A 361 -55.99 -2.14 -12.21
CA ASN A 361 -57.24 -2.68 -11.68
C ASN A 361 -58.46 -1.78 -11.94
N HIS A 362 -58.27 -0.45 -12.04
CA HIS A 362 -59.32 0.45 -12.51
C HIS A 362 -59.42 0.43 -14.05
N ASN A 363 -60.27 -0.47 -14.57
CA ASN A 363 -60.83 -0.40 -15.94
C ASN A 363 -61.77 0.81 -16.13
N SER A 364 -61.41 1.97 -15.60
CA SER A 364 -62.26 3.17 -15.58
C SER A 364 -61.42 4.46 -15.55
N ILE A 365 -60.47 4.57 -16.47
CA ILE A 365 -59.96 5.87 -16.90
C ILE A 365 -60.18 5.92 -18.41
N GLU A 366 -60.89 6.94 -18.88
CA GLU A 366 -61.12 7.26 -20.29
C GLU A 366 -59.80 7.48 -21.03
N GLY A 367 -59.14 6.39 -21.37
CA GLY A 367 -58.01 6.32 -22.27
C GLY A 367 -58.23 5.11 -23.17
N VAL A 368 -58.10 5.30 -24.48
CA VAL A 368 -58.23 4.21 -25.46
C VAL A 368 -57.15 3.16 -25.16
N LYS A 369 -57.54 2.05 -24.52
CA LYS A 369 -56.66 0.88 -24.34
C LYS A 369 -56.47 0.22 -25.71
N ILE A 370 -55.35 0.51 -26.36
CA ILE A 370 -54.88 -0.26 -27.51
C ILE A 370 -54.39 -1.61 -26.98
N SER A 371 -55.03 -2.71 -27.39
CA SER A 371 -54.61 -4.05 -27.00
C SER A 371 -53.19 -4.36 -27.53
N LYS A 372 -52.43 -5.19 -26.80
CA LYS A 372 -51.06 -5.58 -27.19
C LYS A 372 -51.03 -6.22 -28.59
N ASP A 373 -52.08 -6.97 -28.94
CA ASP A 373 -52.27 -7.54 -30.27
C ASP A 373 -52.50 -6.48 -31.34
N PHE A 374 -53.27 -5.43 -31.04
CA PHE A 374 -53.49 -4.31 -31.95
C PHE A 374 -52.24 -3.43 -32.08
N LEU A 375 -51.49 -3.22 -31.01
CA LEU A 375 -50.20 -2.53 -31.04
C LEU A 375 -49.15 -3.29 -31.86
N SER A 376 -49.14 -4.63 -31.76
CA SER A 376 -48.27 -5.47 -32.60
C SER A 376 -48.62 -5.29 -34.08
N LYS A 377 -49.91 -5.32 -34.43
CA LYS A 377 -50.38 -5.06 -35.79
C LYS A 377 -49.98 -3.67 -36.29
N ILE A 378 -50.14 -2.63 -35.47
CA ILE A 378 -49.71 -1.27 -35.80
C ILE A 378 -48.19 -1.22 -36.05
N ASN A 379 -47.40 -1.90 -35.22
CA ASN A 379 -45.94 -1.93 -35.39
C ASN A 379 -45.53 -2.68 -36.66
N ASP A 380 -46.23 -3.77 -36.99
CA ASP A 380 -45.98 -4.53 -38.21
C ASP A 380 -46.38 -3.72 -39.47
N GLU A 381 -47.51 -3.02 -39.43
CA GLU A 381 -47.93 -2.07 -40.47
C GLU A 381 -46.93 -0.91 -40.62
N TYR A 382 -46.45 -0.36 -39.50
CA TYR A 382 -45.48 0.72 -39.49
C TYR A 382 -44.13 0.28 -40.09
N LYS A 383 -43.65 -0.92 -39.75
CA LYS A 383 -42.45 -1.51 -40.36
C LYS A 383 -42.64 -1.77 -41.85
N ALA A 384 -43.79 -2.29 -42.25
CA ALA A 384 -44.12 -2.50 -43.66
C ALA A 384 -44.12 -1.16 -44.43
N PHE A 385 -44.69 -0.10 -43.84
CA PHE A 385 -44.68 1.25 -44.39
C PHE A 385 -43.26 1.81 -44.53
N LEU A 386 -42.42 1.69 -43.50
CA LEU A 386 -41.02 2.14 -43.57
C LEU A 386 -40.24 1.41 -44.67
N ASN A 387 -40.39 0.09 -44.77
CA ASN A 387 -39.77 -0.70 -45.84
C ASN A 387 -40.24 -0.26 -47.23
N GLN A 388 -41.54 -0.01 -47.40
CA GLN A 388 -42.10 0.46 -48.67
C GLN A 388 -41.63 1.87 -49.02
N LYS A 389 -41.54 2.77 -48.03
CA LYS A 389 -40.97 4.10 -48.20
C LYS A 389 -39.51 4.04 -48.65
N ASP A 390 -38.69 3.20 -48.03
CA ASP A 390 -37.27 3.04 -48.40
C ASP A 390 -37.11 2.44 -49.79
N LEU A 391 -37.95 1.47 -50.16
CA LEU A 391 -37.98 0.90 -51.52
C LEU A 391 -38.36 1.95 -52.58
N LEU A 392 -39.34 2.81 -52.29
CA LEU A 392 -39.71 3.91 -53.19
C LEU A 392 -38.57 4.91 -53.36
N ILE A 393 -37.90 5.29 -52.28
CA ILE A 393 -36.71 6.18 -52.34
C ILE A 393 -35.60 5.53 -53.17
N PHE A 394 -35.35 4.23 -52.99
CA PHE A 394 -34.38 3.49 -53.79
C PHE A 394 -34.73 3.51 -55.28
N ASN A 395 -35.98 3.19 -55.63
CA ASN A 395 -36.46 3.16 -57.01
C ASN A 395 -36.39 4.55 -57.67
N ILE A 396 -36.73 5.62 -56.94
CA ILE A 396 -36.60 7.00 -57.45
C ILE A 396 -35.13 7.31 -57.76
N LYS A 397 -34.20 6.98 -56.86
CA LYS A 397 -32.76 7.21 -57.08
C LYS A 397 -32.23 6.41 -58.27
N GLU A 398 -32.62 5.14 -58.41
CA GLU A 398 -32.20 4.30 -59.54
C GLU A 398 -32.79 4.80 -60.87
N ASN A 399 -34.07 5.19 -60.89
CA ASN A 399 -34.68 5.77 -62.09
C ASN A 399 -34.02 7.10 -62.47
N GLN A 400 -33.69 7.95 -61.48
CA GLN A 400 -32.98 9.20 -61.74
C GLN A 400 -31.60 8.94 -62.38
N LYS A 401 -30.84 7.96 -61.89
CA LYS A 401 -29.56 7.57 -62.51
C LYS A 401 -29.74 7.09 -63.94
N LYS A 402 -30.73 6.23 -64.19
CA LYS A 402 -31.02 5.71 -65.54
C LYS A 402 -31.44 6.82 -66.50
N LEU A 403 -32.30 7.75 -66.05
CA LEU A 403 -32.71 8.89 -66.87
C LEU A 403 -31.54 9.82 -67.19
N ILE A 404 -30.66 10.08 -66.22
CA ILE A 404 -29.43 10.86 -66.45
C ILE A 404 -28.55 10.15 -67.49
N SER A 405 -28.34 8.83 -67.37
CA SER A 405 -27.59 8.05 -68.37
C SER A 405 -28.22 8.18 -69.76
N ASN A 406 -29.53 7.97 -69.88
CA ASN A 406 -30.23 8.08 -71.16
C ASN A 406 -30.11 9.49 -71.77
N ILE A 407 -30.07 10.55 -70.95
CA ILE A 407 -29.86 11.92 -71.41
C ILE A 407 -28.40 12.13 -71.83
N GLU A 408 -27.43 11.60 -71.07
CA GLU A 408 -26.01 11.63 -71.44
C GLU A 408 -25.75 10.83 -72.74
N ASP A 409 -26.56 9.81 -73.04
CA ASP A 409 -26.52 9.02 -74.28
C ASP A 409 -27.14 9.73 -75.49
N LEU A 410 -27.90 10.83 -75.29
CA LEU A 410 -28.41 11.69 -76.37
C LEU A 410 -27.30 12.63 -76.89
N ASP A 411 -26.18 12.05 -77.31
CA ASP A 411 -25.11 12.74 -78.01
C ASP A 411 -25.25 12.57 -79.53
N LEU A 412 -24.98 13.63 -80.28
CA LEU A 412 -24.97 13.62 -81.75
C LEU A 412 -23.53 13.89 -82.22
N PRO A 413 -22.63 12.89 -82.11
CA PRO A 413 -21.20 13.10 -82.25
C PRO A 413 -20.79 13.49 -83.68
N ASP A 414 -21.44 12.93 -84.69
CA ASP A 414 -21.10 13.22 -86.09
C ASP A 414 -21.67 14.56 -86.55
N LEU A 415 -22.86 14.94 -86.06
CA LEU A 415 -23.38 16.30 -86.25
C LEU A 415 -22.50 17.32 -85.53
N SER A 416 -22.06 17.02 -84.31
CA SER A 416 -21.13 17.86 -83.55
C SER A 416 -19.80 18.04 -84.29
N LYS A 417 -19.21 16.97 -84.83
CA LYS A 417 -18.00 17.04 -85.67
C LYS A 417 -18.22 17.85 -86.95
N TYR A 418 -19.34 17.66 -87.64
CA TYR A 418 -19.67 18.40 -88.86
C TYR A 418 -19.87 19.90 -88.57
N LEU A 419 -20.64 20.25 -87.53
CA LEU A 419 -20.84 21.63 -87.11
C LEU A 419 -19.54 22.29 -86.66
N PHE A 420 -18.64 21.57 -85.95
CA PHE A 420 -17.29 22.04 -85.60
C PHE A 420 -16.43 22.36 -86.84
N SER A 421 -16.67 21.68 -87.97
CA SER A 421 -15.90 21.90 -89.21
C SER A 421 -16.37 23.10 -90.04
N ILE A 422 -17.62 23.54 -89.88
CA ILE A 422 -18.22 24.62 -90.69
C ILE A 422 -18.37 25.92 -89.91
N TYR A 423 -18.70 25.82 -88.62
CA TYR A 423 -18.81 26.96 -87.72
C TYR A 423 -17.77 26.75 -86.63
N SER A 424 -16.74 27.59 -86.55
CA SER A 424 -15.82 27.66 -85.40
C SER A 424 -16.55 28.22 -84.16
N SER A 425 -17.63 27.58 -83.76
CA SER A 425 -18.47 27.93 -82.65
C SER A 425 -17.93 27.26 -81.39
N GLU A 426 -17.30 28.07 -80.54
CA GLU A 426 -16.84 27.72 -79.20
C GLU A 426 -17.99 27.26 -78.30
N GLN A 427 -18.25 25.95 -78.27
CA GLN A 427 -18.75 25.30 -77.07
C GLN A 427 -17.90 24.05 -76.81
N LYS A 428 -16.66 24.28 -76.37
CA LYS A 428 -16.04 23.30 -75.48
C LYS A 428 -16.80 23.40 -74.17
N GLN A 429 -17.56 22.37 -73.82
CA GLN A 429 -18.07 22.23 -72.47
C GLN A 429 -16.88 21.91 -71.56
N GLU A 430 -16.21 22.97 -71.12
CA GLU A 430 -15.06 22.87 -70.22
C GLU A 430 -15.56 22.57 -68.80
N PHE A 431 -15.13 21.44 -68.27
CA PHE A 431 -15.42 21.04 -66.90
C PHE A 431 -14.42 21.74 -65.97
N LYS A 432 -14.84 22.85 -65.37
CA LYS A 432 -13.99 23.65 -64.48
C LYS A 432 -13.93 23.06 -63.07
N CYS A 433 -12.76 23.15 -62.44
CA CYS A 433 -12.59 22.75 -61.05
C CYS A 433 -13.05 23.86 -60.10
N ASP A 434 -14.01 23.55 -59.23
CA ASP A 434 -14.58 24.52 -58.28
C ASP A 434 -13.56 25.05 -57.24
N VAL A 435 -12.38 24.41 -57.10
CA VAL A 435 -11.36 24.76 -56.11
C VAL A 435 -10.26 25.65 -56.69
N CYS A 436 -9.80 25.40 -57.92
CA CYS A 436 -8.71 26.16 -58.54
C CYS A 436 -9.07 26.84 -59.87
N GLY A 437 -10.29 26.62 -60.37
CA GLY A 437 -10.79 27.24 -61.60
C GLY A 437 -10.24 26.66 -62.91
N GLU A 438 -9.32 25.69 -62.87
CA GLU A 438 -8.76 25.09 -64.09
C GLU A 438 -9.82 24.35 -64.91
N ALA A 439 -9.79 24.57 -66.22
CA ALA A 439 -10.75 24.05 -67.19
C ALA A 439 -10.23 22.74 -67.83
N PHE A 440 -11.02 21.67 -67.72
CA PHE A 440 -10.66 20.37 -68.28
C PHE A 440 -11.61 19.97 -69.42
N PRO A 441 -11.09 19.35 -70.50
CA PRO A 441 -11.91 18.99 -71.66
C PRO A 441 -12.79 17.75 -71.44
N LYS A 442 -12.56 16.98 -70.36
CA LYS A 442 -13.34 15.77 -70.02
C LYS A 442 -13.63 15.70 -68.53
N LYS A 443 -14.83 15.22 -68.17
CA LYS A 443 -15.29 15.01 -66.77
C LYS A 443 -14.37 14.05 -66.00
N ALA A 444 -13.80 13.03 -66.66
CA ALA A 444 -12.82 12.10 -66.07
C ALA A 444 -11.48 12.77 -65.73
N SER A 445 -11.02 13.72 -66.55
CA SER A 445 -9.81 14.51 -66.29
C SER A 445 -10.01 15.45 -65.10
N LEU A 446 -11.19 16.10 -65.01
CA LEU A 446 -11.57 16.89 -63.83
C LEU A 446 -11.62 16.02 -62.55
N ALA A 447 -12.16 14.81 -62.62
CA ALA A 447 -12.25 13.91 -61.47
C ALA A 447 -10.86 13.46 -60.96
N SER A 448 -9.92 13.20 -61.86
CA SER A 448 -8.52 12.91 -61.49
C SER A 448 -7.82 14.13 -60.90
N HIS A 449 -8.03 15.33 -61.48
CA HIS A 449 -7.51 16.58 -60.94
C HIS A 449 -8.07 16.92 -59.55
N LYS A 450 -9.37 16.73 -59.30
CA LYS A 450 -9.99 16.94 -57.97
C LYS A 450 -9.39 16.07 -56.87
N LYS A 451 -8.74 14.94 -57.19
CA LYS A 451 -8.04 14.10 -56.21
C LYS A 451 -6.75 14.74 -55.69
N ILE A 452 -6.14 15.68 -56.42
CA ILE A 452 -4.92 16.39 -56.01
C ILE A 452 -5.25 17.36 -54.86
N HIS A 453 -6.35 18.11 -54.97
CA HIS A 453 -6.87 18.97 -53.91
C HIS A 453 -7.24 18.22 -52.61
N ASN A 454 -7.54 16.92 -52.70
CA ASN A 454 -7.77 16.06 -51.54
C ASN A 454 -6.48 15.55 -50.87
N LYS A 455 -5.31 15.64 -51.52
CA LYS A 455 -4.01 15.31 -50.91
C LYS A 455 -3.44 16.47 -50.09
N ASP A 456 -3.58 17.72 -50.54
CA ASP A 456 -3.08 18.90 -49.82
C ASP A 456 -3.79 19.14 -48.48
N LYS A 457 -5.05 18.69 -48.34
CA LYS A 457 -5.77 18.68 -47.06
C LYS A 457 -5.20 17.72 -46.01
N LYS A 458 -4.39 16.73 -46.39
CA LYS A 458 -3.73 15.81 -45.43
C LYS A 458 -2.39 16.35 -44.92
N GLU A 459 -1.67 17.17 -45.69
CA GLU A 459 -0.39 17.74 -45.25
C GLU A 459 -0.55 18.98 -44.35
N GLN A 460 -1.64 19.75 -44.52
CA GLN A 460 -1.98 20.84 -43.59
C GLN A 460 -2.41 20.37 -42.19
N HIS A 461 -2.70 19.07 -42.00
CA HIS A 461 -3.04 18.52 -40.69
C HIS A 461 -1.83 18.06 -39.87
N ILE A 462 -0.62 18.05 -40.45
CA ILE A 462 0.63 17.60 -39.79
C ILE A 462 1.44 18.79 -39.22
N GLN A 463 1.20 20.03 -39.66
CA GLN A 463 1.92 21.22 -39.17
C GLN A 463 1.33 21.87 -37.90
N ASN A 464 0.24 21.34 -37.32
CA ASN A 464 -0.41 21.91 -36.12
C ASN A 464 -0.24 21.07 -34.84
N ILE A 465 0.81 20.24 -34.73
CA ILE A 465 1.22 19.67 -33.44
C ILE A 465 2.35 20.55 -32.88
N VAL A 466 1.98 21.60 -32.16
CA VAL A 466 2.88 22.25 -31.20
C VAL A 466 2.73 21.49 -29.88
N LEU A 467 3.76 20.72 -29.52
CA LEU A 467 3.97 20.24 -28.16
C LEU A 467 4.28 21.45 -27.29
N VAL A 468 3.33 21.86 -26.45
CA VAL A 468 3.63 22.71 -25.30
C VAL A 468 4.11 21.78 -24.19
N THR A 469 5.42 21.64 -24.05
CA THR A 469 6.06 21.22 -22.81
C THR A 469 6.16 22.46 -21.91
N ASN A 470 5.37 22.52 -20.84
CA ASN A 470 5.62 23.46 -19.76
C ASN A 470 6.55 22.78 -18.75
N THR A 471 7.77 23.31 -18.64
CA THR A 471 8.57 23.35 -17.41
C THR A 471 7.88 24.18 -16.34
#